data_AF-A0A1Y4H9C5-F1
#
_entry.id   AF-A0A1Y4H9C5-F1
#
_cell.length_a   1.000
_cell.length_b   1.000
_cell.length_c   1.000
_cell.angle_alpha   90.00
_cell.angle_beta   90.00
_cell.angle_gamma   90.00
#
_symmetry.space_group_name_H-M   'P 1'
#
loop_
_entity.id
_entity.type
_entity.pdbx_description
1 polymer ?
#
loop_
_entity_poly.entity_id
_entity_poly.type
_entity_poly.pdbx_seq_one_letter_code
_entity_poly.pdbx_strand_id
1 'polypeptide(L)'
;MRLLKNIGRNFKATGPWFLLGMLLSALFQRYVPAQDFAHLFGDNEGFGILMAATIGVPLYACGDDTIPLLQQWLWNGMSMGSAAAFMITGPSTKITNLGALKIVLGIKRFLLYLGFVMAFSLVTGLIVNLFL
;
A
#
# COMPACT_ATOMS: atom_id res chain seq x y z
N MET A 1 12.98 13.81 35.06
CA MET A 1 11.62 14.41 35.01
C MET A 1 11.26 15.14 33.70
N ARG A 2 12.19 15.66 32.88
CA ARG A 2 11.86 16.32 31.59
C ARG A 2 11.28 15.38 30.52
N LEU A 3 11.71 14.12 30.51
CA LEU A 3 11.26 13.08 29.56
C LEU A 3 9.78 12.74 29.72
N LEU A 4 9.29 12.54 30.96
CA LEU A 4 7.88 12.25 31.24
C LEU A 4 6.94 13.36 30.77
N LYS A 5 7.35 14.63 30.95
CA LYS A 5 6.58 15.81 30.49
C LYS A 5 6.54 15.91 28.96
N ASN A 6 7.62 15.54 28.27
CA ASN A 6 7.66 15.49 26.81
C ASN A 6 6.85 14.33 26.23
N ILE A 7 6.90 13.14 26.84
CA ILE A 7 6.10 11.98 26.42
C ILE A 7 4.61 12.29 26.58
N GLY A 8 4.19 12.82 27.73
CA GLY A 8 2.79 13.18 27.97
C GLY A 8 2.27 14.24 27.00
N ARG A 9 3.11 15.22 26.62
CA ARG A 9 2.75 16.24 25.63
C ARG A 9 2.61 15.68 24.22
N ASN A 10 3.51 14.79 23.80
CA ASN A 10 3.40 14.12 22.50
C ASN A 10 2.17 13.21 22.44
N PHE A 11 1.90 12.43 23.48
CA PHE A 11 0.75 11.54 23.52
C PHE A 11 -0.58 12.31 23.42
N LYS A 12 -0.67 13.47 24.07
CA LYS A 12 -1.85 14.34 23.98
C LYS A 12 -2.00 15.02 22.61
N ALA A 13 -0.91 15.24 21.89
CA ALA A 13 -0.92 15.83 20.55
C ALA A 13 -1.21 14.80 19.45
N THR A 14 -0.60 13.61 19.55
CA THR A 14 -0.71 12.54 18.54
C THR A 14 -1.92 11.66 18.77
N GLY A 15 -2.31 11.40 20.04
CA GLY A 15 -3.42 10.52 20.39
C GLY A 15 -4.76 10.86 19.71
N PRO A 16 -5.21 12.13 19.69
CA PRO A 16 -6.45 12.51 19.01
C PRO A 16 -6.38 12.23 17.51
N TRP A 17 -5.28 12.57 16.85
CA TRP A 17 -5.06 12.31 15.43
C TRP A 17 -5.00 10.81 15.11
N PHE A 18 -4.39 10.02 16.01
CA PHE A 18 -4.30 8.56 15.86
C PHE A 18 -5.67 7.89 15.98
N LEU A 19 -6.49 8.32 16.96
CA LEU A 19 -7.87 7.86 17.12
C LEU A 19 -8.74 8.23 15.91
N LEU A 20 -8.57 9.45 15.39
CA LEU A 20 -9.28 9.93 14.20
C LEU A 20 -8.88 9.12 12.96
N GLY A 21 -7.60 8.82 12.80
CA GLY A 21 -7.07 7.94 11.74
C GLY A 21 -7.59 6.51 11.84
N MET A 22 -7.62 5.92 13.05
CA MET A 22 -8.19 4.58 13.26
C MET A 22 -9.69 4.54 12.95
N LEU A 23 -10.46 5.55 13.38
CA LEU A 23 -11.89 5.67 13.06
C LEU A 23 -12.13 5.79 11.55
N LEU A 24 -11.36 6.64 10.86
CA LEU A 24 -11.42 6.77 9.41
C LEU A 24 -11.07 5.47 8.69
N SER A 25 -10.01 4.78 9.13
CA SER A 25 -9.60 3.49 8.55
C SER A 25 -10.67 2.42 8.73
N ALA A 26 -11.25 2.32 9.93
CA ALA A 26 -12.34 1.39 10.22
C ALA A 26 -13.61 1.70 9.41
N LEU A 27 -13.97 2.98 9.27
CA LEU A 27 -15.07 3.41 8.41
C LEU A 27 -14.80 3.08 6.94
N PHE A 28 -13.57 3.28 6.48
CA PHE A 28 -13.17 2.98 5.10
C PHE A 28 -13.23 1.47 4.81
N GLN A 29 -12.74 0.62 5.71
CA GLN A 29 -12.87 -0.84 5.60
C GLN A 29 -14.34 -1.31 5.65
N ARG A 30 -15.22 -0.58 6.35
CA ARG A 30 -16.66 -0.87 6.42
C ARG A 30 -17.41 -0.44 5.15
N TYR A 31 -17.05 0.72 4.59
CA TYR A 31 -17.75 1.33 3.46
C TYR A 31 -17.20 0.92 2.09
N VAL A 32 -15.95 0.47 2.01
CA VAL A 32 -15.35 0.00 0.76
C VAL A 32 -15.31 -1.52 0.78
N PRO A 33 -16.22 -2.20 0.05
CA PRO A 33 -16.31 -3.65 0.04
C PRO A 33 -15.02 -4.27 -0.54
N ALA A 34 -14.48 -5.26 0.15
CA ALA A 34 -13.37 -6.09 -0.36
C ALA A 34 -13.68 -6.73 -1.72
N GLN A 35 -14.96 -6.97 -2.01
CA GLN A 35 -15.48 -7.59 -3.23
C GLN A 35 -15.29 -6.69 -4.47
N ASP A 36 -15.39 -5.37 -4.34
CA ASP A 36 -15.15 -4.45 -5.47
C ASP A 36 -13.66 -4.45 -5.87
N PHE A 37 -12.78 -4.47 -4.87
CA PHE A 37 -11.34 -4.59 -5.09
C PHE A 37 -10.97 -5.97 -5.65
N ALA A 38 -11.54 -7.05 -5.12
CA ALA A 38 -11.26 -8.40 -5.61
C ALA A 38 -11.67 -8.57 -7.08
N HIS A 39 -12.79 -8.01 -7.53
CA HIS A 39 -13.16 -7.99 -8.94
C HIS A 39 -12.19 -7.16 -9.79
N LEU A 40 -11.81 -5.96 -9.33
CA LEU A 40 -10.84 -5.09 -10.00
C LEU A 40 -9.46 -5.74 -10.19
N PHE A 41 -9.04 -6.59 -9.25
CA PHE A 41 -7.75 -7.28 -9.27
C PHE A 41 -7.82 -8.73 -9.80
N GLY A 42 -9.02 -9.27 -10.03
CA GLY A 42 -9.27 -10.67 -10.42
C GLY A 42 -9.66 -10.88 -11.89
N ASP A 43 -10.37 -9.94 -12.52
CA ASP A 43 -11.02 -10.18 -13.83
C ASP A 43 -10.05 -10.27 -15.03
N ASN A 44 -8.82 -9.74 -14.89
CA ASN A 44 -7.82 -9.78 -15.97
C ASN A 44 -6.41 -9.82 -15.37
N GLU A 45 -5.73 -10.95 -15.49
CA GLU A 45 -4.48 -11.28 -14.78
C GLU A 45 -3.41 -10.18 -14.90
N GLY A 46 -3.16 -9.67 -16.12
CA GLY A 46 -2.18 -8.60 -16.33
C GLY A 46 -2.66 -7.21 -15.86
N PHE A 47 -3.95 -6.91 -16.01
CA PHE A 47 -4.52 -5.61 -15.63
C PHE A 47 -4.70 -5.48 -14.11
N GLY A 48 -5.04 -6.58 -13.43
CA GLY A 48 -5.13 -6.66 -11.98
C GLY A 48 -3.78 -6.42 -11.31
N ILE A 49 -2.69 -7.00 -11.86
CA ILE A 49 -1.33 -6.77 -11.37
C ILE A 49 -0.91 -5.30 -11.57
N LEU A 50 -1.24 -4.70 -12.72
CA LEU A 50 -0.95 -3.29 -12.99
C LEU A 50 -1.74 -2.35 -12.08
N MET A 51 -3.02 -2.62 -11.89
CA MET A 51 -3.90 -1.92 -10.95
C MET A 51 -3.35 -2.03 -9.52
N ALA A 52 -2.98 -3.23 -9.07
CA ALA A 52 -2.44 -3.47 -7.74
C ALA A 52 -1.12 -2.71 -7.51
N ALA A 53 -0.23 -2.71 -8.51
CA ALA A 53 1.01 -1.94 -8.47
C ALA A 53 0.76 -0.42 -8.40
N THR A 54 -0.24 0.08 -9.14
CA THR A 54 -0.56 1.51 -9.19
C THR A 54 -1.29 1.97 -7.92
N ILE A 55 -2.22 1.17 -7.41
CA ILE A 55 -3.00 1.47 -6.19
C ILE A 55 -2.15 1.26 -4.93
N GLY A 56 -1.18 0.35 -4.95
CA GLY A 56 -0.18 0.22 -3.88
C GLY A 56 0.60 1.51 -3.63
N VAL A 57 0.73 2.37 -4.64
CA VAL A 57 1.40 3.68 -4.54
C VAL A 57 0.76 4.61 -3.52
N PRO A 58 -0.52 5.00 -3.67
CA PRO A 58 -1.22 5.87 -2.71
C PRO A 58 -1.77 5.13 -1.49
N LEU A 59 -2.07 3.83 -1.59
CA LEU A 59 -2.91 3.12 -0.63
C LEU A 59 -2.13 2.35 0.46
N TYR A 60 -0.80 2.48 0.50
CA TYR A 60 0.00 1.77 1.50
C TYR A 60 -0.36 2.19 2.93
N ALA A 61 -1.07 1.30 3.63
CA ALA A 61 -1.20 1.30 5.07
C ALA A 61 0.07 0.71 5.70
N CYS A 62 0.37 1.09 6.95
CA CYS A 62 1.53 0.58 7.68
C CYS A 62 1.59 -0.96 7.57
N GLY A 63 2.74 -1.51 7.18
CA GLY A 63 2.85 -2.88 6.63
C GLY A 63 2.20 -4.02 7.41
N ASP A 64 1.96 -3.85 8.71
CA ASP A 64 1.23 -4.80 9.56
C ASP A 64 -0.26 -4.91 9.19
N ASP A 65 -0.91 -3.83 8.79
CA ASP A 65 -2.35 -3.82 8.44
C ASP A 65 -2.61 -4.38 7.03
N THR A 66 -1.60 -4.39 6.16
CA THR A 66 -1.76 -4.87 4.78
C THR A 66 -1.90 -6.39 4.67
N ILE A 67 -1.35 -7.16 5.61
CA ILE A 67 -1.44 -8.63 5.57
C ILE A 67 -2.88 -9.15 5.76
N PRO A 68 -3.63 -8.78 6.82
CA PRO A 68 -5.00 -9.26 6.99
C PRO A 68 -5.93 -8.76 5.87
N LEU A 69 -5.68 -7.57 5.33
CA LEU A 69 -6.45 -7.01 4.23
C LEU A 69 -6.26 -7.83 2.93
N LEU A 70 -5.00 -8.13 2.56
CA LEU A 70 -4.68 -8.96 1.41
C LEU A 70 -5.27 -10.37 1.55
N GLN A 71 -5.24 -10.94 2.76
CA GLN A 71 -5.83 -12.26 3.01
C GLN A 71 -7.34 -12.27 2.73
N GLN A 72 -8.06 -11.22 3.12
CA GLN A 72 -9.47 -11.08 2.77
C GLN A 72 -9.67 -10.94 1.25
N TRP A 73 -8.84 -10.17 0.55
CA TRP A 73 -8.97 -9.98 -0.89
C TRP A 73 -8.68 -11.27 -1.68
N LEU A 74 -7.67 -12.03 -1.26
CA LEU A 74 -7.34 -13.34 -1.82
C LEU A 74 -8.53 -14.32 -1.65
N TRP A 75 -9.16 -14.35 -0.48
CA TRP A 75 -10.36 -15.17 -0.27
C TRP A 75 -11.56 -14.73 -1.11
N ASN A 76 -11.63 -13.46 -1.48
CA ASN A 76 -12.68 -12.92 -2.34
C ASN A 76 -12.36 -13.01 -3.85
N GLY A 77 -11.26 -13.67 -4.25
CA GLY A 77 -10.94 -13.94 -5.66
C GLY A 77 -9.82 -13.09 -6.27
N MET A 78 -9.06 -12.34 -5.47
CA MET A 78 -7.86 -11.65 -5.96
C MET A 78 -6.77 -12.66 -6.36
N SER A 79 -6.06 -12.40 -7.47
CA SER A 79 -4.93 -13.24 -7.90
C SER A 79 -3.71 -13.11 -6.98
N MET A 80 -2.97 -14.21 -6.80
CA MET A 80 -1.73 -14.23 -6.02
C MET A 80 -0.66 -13.28 -6.59
N GLY A 81 -0.61 -13.15 -7.93
CA GLY A 81 0.27 -12.20 -8.61
C GLY A 81 -0.02 -10.74 -8.25
N SER A 82 -1.30 -10.37 -8.15
CA SER A 82 -1.72 -9.03 -7.73
C SER A 82 -1.37 -8.76 -6.26
N ALA A 83 -1.47 -9.76 -5.39
CA ALA A 83 -1.06 -9.65 -3.99
C ALA A 83 0.44 -9.40 -3.85
N ALA A 84 1.25 -10.16 -4.59
CA ALA A 84 2.71 -9.99 -4.62
C ALA A 84 3.10 -8.60 -5.15
N ALA A 85 2.47 -8.14 -6.23
CA ALA A 85 2.71 -6.81 -6.78
C ALA A 85 2.34 -5.69 -5.80
N PHE A 86 1.22 -5.81 -5.10
CA PHE A 86 0.83 -4.86 -4.06
C PHE A 86 1.84 -4.83 -2.89
N MET A 87 2.34 -5.99 -2.45
CA MET A 87 3.35 -6.07 -1.39
C MET A 87 4.71 -5.50 -1.80
N ILE A 88 5.07 -5.52 -3.08
CA ILE A 88 6.31 -4.92 -3.59
C ILE A 88 6.16 -3.41 -3.72
N THR A 89 5.07 -2.96 -4.32
CA THR A 89 4.85 -1.53 -4.57
C THR A 89 4.60 -0.78 -3.27
N GLY A 90 3.67 -1.25 -2.43
CA GLY A 90 3.26 -0.59 -1.19
C GLY A 90 4.39 0.04 -0.36
N PRO A 91 5.34 -0.75 0.17
CA PRO A 91 6.44 -0.22 0.98
C PRO A 91 7.44 0.62 0.17
N SER A 92 7.56 0.36 -1.13
CA SER A 92 8.46 1.09 -2.04
C SER A 92 7.96 2.51 -2.31
N THR A 93 6.66 2.74 -2.24
CA THR A 93 5.99 3.95 -2.71
C THR A 93 5.39 4.81 -1.60
N LYS A 94 5.86 4.64 -0.37
CA LYS A 94 5.43 5.47 0.78
C LYS A 94 5.55 6.96 0.44
N ILE A 95 4.47 7.73 0.62
CA ILE A 95 4.42 9.17 0.28
C ILE A 95 5.60 9.95 0.90
N THR A 96 5.96 9.64 2.15
CA THR A 96 7.09 10.26 2.84
C THR A 96 8.44 9.91 2.18
N ASN A 97 8.61 8.66 1.75
CA ASN A 97 9.81 8.20 1.06
C ASN A 97 9.91 8.76 -0.36
N LEU A 98 8.80 8.74 -1.12
CA LEU A 98 8.73 9.32 -2.46
C LEU A 98 8.99 10.82 -2.45
N GLY A 99 8.48 11.54 -1.44
CA GLY A 99 8.75 12.95 -1.23
C GLY A 99 10.24 13.22 -1.04
N ALA A 100 10.90 12.46 -0.15
CA ALA A 100 12.33 12.55 0.06
C ALA A 100 13.14 12.19 -1.19
N LEU A 101 12.79 11.10 -1.88
CA LEU A 101 13.44 10.67 -3.13
C LEU A 101 13.33 11.73 -4.22
N LYS A 102 12.15 12.34 -4.40
CA LYS A 102 11.93 13.40 -5.39
C LYS A 102 12.86 14.60 -5.15
N ILE A 103 13.06 14.96 -3.88
CA ILE A 103 13.94 16.08 -3.48
C ILE A 103 15.41 15.73 -3.74
N VAL A 104 15.83 14.50 -3.40
CA VAL A 104 17.25 14.09 -3.49
C VAL A 104 17.67 13.73 -4.92
N LEU A 105 16.84 12.99 -5.66
CA LEU A 105 17.16 12.48 -6.99
C LEU A 105 16.80 13.45 -8.12
N GLY A 106 15.89 14.39 -7.87
CA GLY A 106 15.30 15.25 -8.91
C GLY A 106 14.28 14.51 -9.79
N ILE A 107 13.45 15.27 -10.49
CA ILE A 107 12.23 14.77 -11.16
C ILE A 107 12.51 13.66 -12.20
N LYS A 108 13.62 13.76 -12.95
CA LYS A 108 13.95 12.80 -14.02
C LYS A 108 14.28 11.40 -13.47
N ARG A 109 15.08 11.34 -12.40
CA ARG A 109 15.48 10.08 -11.77
C ARG A 109 14.36 9.49 -10.92
N PHE A 110 13.52 10.35 -10.34
CA PHE A 110 12.30 9.95 -9.65
C PHE A 110 11.31 9.21 -10.57
N LEU A 111 11.08 9.72 -11.78
CA LEU A 111 10.25 9.05 -12.79
C LEU A 111 10.82 7.70 -13.21
N LEU A 112 12.15 7.60 -13.37
CA LEU A 112 12.83 6.33 -13.64
C LEU A 112 12.67 5.33 -12.51
N TYR A 113 12.79 5.77 -11.26
CA TYR A 113 12.57 4.92 -10.08
C TYR A 113 11.13 4.38 -10.05
N LEU A 114 10.13 5.23 -10.24
CA LEU A 114 8.73 4.82 -10.32
C LEU A 114 8.50 3.82 -11.44
N GLY A 115 9.01 4.10 -12.65
CA GLY A 115 8.92 3.18 -13.77
C GLY A 115 9.58 1.83 -13.49
N PHE A 116 10.74 1.84 -12.84
CA PHE A 116 11.46 0.62 -12.46
C PHE A 116 10.67 -0.21 -11.42
N VAL A 117 10.14 0.43 -10.37
CA VAL A 117 9.34 -0.25 -9.35
C VAL A 117 8.07 -0.85 -9.95
N MET A 118 7.37 -0.10 -10.82
CA MET A 118 6.18 -0.58 -11.52
C MET A 118 6.52 -1.77 -12.43
N ALA A 119 7.56 -1.66 -13.25
CA ALA A 119 7.99 -2.74 -14.14
C ALA A 119 8.43 -3.99 -13.36
N PHE A 120 9.21 -3.81 -12.30
CA PHE A 120 9.66 -4.92 -11.45
C PHE A 120 8.47 -5.61 -10.78
N SER A 121 7.56 -4.83 -10.20
CA SER A 121 6.34 -5.36 -9.59
C SER A 121 5.45 -6.12 -10.57
N LEU A 122 5.30 -5.61 -11.80
CA LEU A 122 4.55 -6.28 -12.86
C LEU A 122 5.18 -7.62 -13.24
N VAL A 123 6.50 -7.63 -13.47
CA VAL A 123 7.24 -8.84 -13.83
C VAL A 123 7.15 -9.86 -12.70
N THR A 124 7.37 -9.46 -11.45
CA THR A 124 7.26 -10.37 -10.31
C THR A 124 5.84 -10.87 -10.12
N GLY A 125 4.83 -10.00 -10.24
CA GLY A 125 3.42 -10.40 -10.14
C GLY A 125 3.01 -11.39 -11.23
N LEU A 126 3.47 -11.19 -12.47
CA LEU A 126 3.22 -12.12 -13.58
C LEU A 126 3.92 -13.46 -13.37
N ILE A 127 5.18 -13.45 -12.90
CA ILE A 127 5.90 -14.68 -12.56
C ILE A 127 5.15 -15.44 -11.46
N VAL A 128 4.71 -14.76 -10.41
CA VAL A 128 3.95 -15.38 -9.32
C VAL A 128 2.64 -15.96 -9.84
N ASN A 129 1.90 -15.23 -10.68
CA ASN A 129 0.65 -15.72 -11.27
C ASN A 129 0.84 -16.90 -12.23
N LEU A 130 2.01 -17.02 -12.86
CA LEU A 130 2.32 -18.15 -13.74
C LEU A 130 2.66 -19.42 -12.95
N PHE A 131 3.22 -19.28 -11.75
CA PHE A 131 3.68 -20.39 -10.92
C PHE A 131 2.66 -20.87 -9.88
N LEU A 132 1.69 -20.05 -9.50
CA LEU A 132 0.66 -20.29 -8.47
C LEU A 132 -0.73 -20.08 -9.04
#